data_AF-A0A962T5T4-F1
#
_entry.id   AF-A0A962T5T4-F1
#
_cell.length_a   1.000
_cell.length_b   1.000
_cell.length_c   1.000
_cell.angle_alpha   90.00
_cell.angle_beta   90.00
_cell.angle_gamma   90.00
#
_symmetry.space_group_name_H-M   'P 1'
#
loop_
_entity.id
_entity.type
_entity.pdbx_description
1 polymer ?
#
loop_
_entity_poly.entity_id
_entity_poly.type
_entity_poly.pdbx_seq_one_letter_code
_entity_poly.pdbx_strand_id
1 'polypeptide(L)'
;MIISCIIDNPAHKLLGAVRIRFDWINQTWSIEKDLFLIWQKISLQKKGSFKKSGDAVWILDEAGHPLLIFHHAPKNASDKTLLRGTGKVAQSMALVVKSEFQWSVYSHEPPKQAPLTPIRKIIVARLTAELKGAGAYGSATYPKIAKPYGKASVGTNCYIMGSIIPAIIGEMRGIKDLKAFVERTNLTAIREFRKRCRRGDSWVNAYTSKTLPRPGDIFALLHASLDFTEQNCETGLITHVGAIIELKSSREWITADFGQTLGTGSVSGNDGMLSKRTYEAGWLTDDPPSRGQRVLAGWSDIDTHFSNLK
;
A
#
# COMPACT_ATOMS: atom_id res chain seq x y z
N MET A 1 -17.69 9.09 12.22
CA MET A 1 -16.49 9.26 11.35
C MET A 1 -15.42 8.31 11.86
N ILE A 2 -14.68 7.63 10.99
CA ILE A 2 -13.58 6.76 11.41
C ILE A 2 -12.26 7.47 11.09
N ILE A 3 -11.36 7.55 12.07
CA ILE A 3 -9.99 8.01 11.88
C ILE A 3 -9.09 6.81 12.13
N SER A 4 -8.05 6.62 11.32
CA SER A 4 -6.98 5.70 11.69
C SER A 4 -5.73 6.46 12.07
N CYS A 5 -5.07 5.96 13.11
CA CYS A 5 -3.90 6.55 13.75
C CYS A 5 -2.75 5.56 13.61
N ILE A 6 -1.60 6.06 13.20
CA ILE A 6 -0.39 5.28 12.98
C ILE A 6 0.63 5.83 13.94
N ILE A 7 1.00 5.00 14.89
CA ILE A 7 1.80 5.41 16.04
C ILE A 7 3.23 4.95 15.79
N ASP A 8 4.13 5.91 15.74
CA ASP A 8 5.56 5.68 15.55
C ASP A 8 6.30 6.01 16.84
N ASN A 9 7.45 5.37 17.06
CA ASN A 9 8.34 5.81 18.13
C ASN A 9 9.09 7.11 17.71
N PRO A 10 9.84 7.76 18.63
CA PRO A 10 10.62 8.95 18.28
C PRO A 10 11.69 8.75 17.18
N ALA A 11 12.01 7.51 16.82
CA ALA A 11 12.90 7.17 15.72
C ALA A 11 12.15 6.88 14.41
N HIS A 12 10.86 7.23 14.32
CA HIS A 12 9.97 6.99 13.17
C HIS A 12 9.78 5.51 12.81
N LYS A 13 9.96 4.61 13.78
CA LYS A 13 9.64 3.20 13.63
C LYS A 13 8.20 2.94 14.01
N LEU A 14 7.46 2.26 13.13
CA LEU A 14 6.07 1.88 13.36
C LEU A 14 5.94 1.01 14.63
N LEU A 15 5.15 1.47 15.58
CA LEU A 15 4.76 0.69 16.77
C LEU A 15 3.44 -0.04 16.56
N GLY A 16 2.55 0.51 15.74
CA GLY A 16 1.32 -0.12 15.26
C GLY A 16 0.30 0.90 14.76
N ALA A 17 -0.91 0.44 14.46
CA ALA A 17 -1.98 1.30 13.97
C ALA A 17 -3.34 0.98 14.61
N VAL A 18 -4.18 1.99 14.81
CA VAL A 18 -5.49 1.85 15.45
C VAL A 18 -6.54 2.65 14.69
N ARG A 19 -7.73 2.06 14.49
CA ARG A 19 -8.91 2.73 13.93
C ARG A 19 -9.85 3.12 15.06
N ILE A 20 -10.10 4.41 15.15
CA ILE A 20 -10.93 5.05 16.16
C ILE A 20 -12.15 5.63 15.46
N ARG A 21 -13.32 5.17 15.87
CA ARG A 21 -14.61 5.71 15.44
C ARG A 21 -15.00 6.84 16.37
N PHE A 22 -15.20 8.02 15.80
CA PHE A 22 -15.74 9.20 16.47
C PHE A 22 -17.24 9.33 16.20
N ASP A 23 -18.01 9.41 17.27
CA ASP A 23 -19.39 9.88 17.28
C ASP A 23 -19.41 11.35 17.70
N TRP A 24 -19.55 12.24 16.72
CA TRP A 24 -19.53 13.68 16.94
C TRP A 24 -20.78 14.23 17.61
N ILE A 25 -21.90 13.50 17.56
CA ILE A 25 -23.15 13.91 18.19
C ILE A 25 -23.03 13.67 19.69
N ASN A 26 -22.62 12.45 20.06
CA ASN A 26 -22.50 12.05 21.46
C ASN A 26 -21.15 12.42 22.10
N GLN A 27 -20.20 12.95 21.31
CA GLN A 27 -18.82 13.26 21.72
C GLN A 27 -18.10 12.04 22.33
N THR A 28 -18.34 10.87 21.75
CA THR A 28 -17.72 9.61 22.18
C THR A 28 -16.80 9.03 21.11
N TRP A 29 -15.87 8.20 21.54
CA TRP A 29 -15.01 7.42 20.65
C TRP A 29 -15.09 5.93 20.98
N SER A 30 -14.76 5.09 20.01
CA SER A 30 -14.58 3.65 20.20
C SER A 30 -13.50 3.08 19.27
N ILE A 31 -12.87 1.98 19.67
CA ILE A 31 -11.90 1.27 18.85
C ILE A 31 -12.61 0.31 17.91
N GLU A 32 -12.40 0.49 16.62
CA GLU A 32 -12.94 -0.37 15.57
C GLU A 32 -11.96 -1.47 15.18
N LYS A 33 -10.67 -1.14 15.08
CA LYS A 33 -9.62 -2.09 14.74
C LYS A 33 -8.33 -1.71 15.44
N ASP A 34 -7.64 -2.68 16.02
CA ASP A 34 -6.36 -2.49 16.69
C ASP A 34 -5.33 -3.40 16.02
N LEU A 35 -4.51 -2.80 15.15
CA LEU A 35 -3.44 -3.51 14.46
C LEU A 35 -2.19 -3.48 15.34
N PHE A 36 -1.63 -4.67 15.58
CA PHE A 36 -0.46 -4.89 16.46
C PHE A 36 -0.70 -4.64 17.93
N LEU A 37 -1.97 -4.64 18.36
CA LEU A 37 -2.35 -4.44 19.75
C LEU A 37 -1.75 -3.15 20.32
N ILE A 38 -1.54 -2.14 19.46
CA ILE A 38 -0.91 -0.88 19.86
C ILE A 38 -1.82 -0.12 20.81
N TRP A 39 -3.14 -0.22 20.61
CA TRP A 39 -4.10 0.39 21.51
C TRP A 39 -4.00 -0.20 22.91
N GLN A 40 -3.83 -1.53 23.04
CA GLN A 40 -3.65 -2.18 24.33
C GLN A 40 -2.39 -1.71 25.09
N LYS A 41 -1.40 -1.13 24.40
CA LYS A 41 -0.23 -0.49 25.01
C LYS A 41 -0.49 0.95 25.47
N ILE A 42 -1.55 1.58 24.93
CA ILE A 42 -2.01 2.91 25.32
C ILE A 42 -3.03 2.80 26.46
N SER A 43 -4.11 2.05 26.25
CA SER A 43 -5.21 1.87 27.21
C SER A 43 -5.93 0.53 27.01
N LEU A 44 -6.43 -0.05 28.10
CA LEU A 44 -7.33 -1.21 28.04
C LEU A 44 -8.77 -0.84 27.65
N GLN A 45 -9.15 0.43 27.80
CA GLN A 45 -10.50 0.90 27.48
C GLN A 45 -10.70 0.95 25.97
N LYS A 46 -11.83 0.43 25.48
CA LYS A 46 -12.14 0.42 24.03
C LYS A 46 -13.11 1.52 23.60
N LYS A 47 -13.56 2.35 24.54
CA LYS A 47 -14.47 3.47 24.32
C LYS A 47 -14.23 4.56 25.37
N GLY A 48 -14.68 5.77 25.10
CA GLY A 48 -14.60 6.88 26.03
C GLY A 48 -15.23 8.15 25.44
N SER A 49 -14.87 9.30 26.01
CA SER A 49 -15.33 10.61 25.53
C SER A 49 -14.20 11.34 24.82
N PHE A 50 -14.52 12.31 23.96
CA PHE A 50 -13.52 13.22 23.43
C PHE A 50 -13.95 14.67 23.61
N LYS A 51 -12.98 15.56 23.76
CA LYS A 51 -13.19 17.00 23.86
C LYS A 51 -12.44 17.71 22.75
N LYS A 52 -13.09 18.70 22.14
CA LYS A 52 -12.44 19.61 21.19
C LYS A 52 -11.95 20.86 21.92
N SER A 53 -10.74 21.30 21.63
CA SER A 53 -10.18 22.56 22.10
C SER A 53 -9.36 23.19 20.99
N GLY A 54 -9.83 24.31 20.42
CA GLY A 54 -9.23 24.90 19.23
C GLY A 54 -9.29 23.96 18.02
N ASP A 55 -8.13 23.70 17.42
CA ASP A 55 -7.93 22.77 16.31
C ASP A 55 -7.55 21.35 16.76
N ALA A 56 -7.50 21.11 18.07
CA ALA A 56 -7.17 19.81 18.64
C ALA A 56 -8.40 19.04 19.12
N VAL A 57 -8.35 17.71 18.97
CA VAL A 57 -9.30 16.77 19.57
C VAL A 57 -8.57 15.89 20.57
N TRP A 58 -9.05 15.89 21.81
CA TRP A 58 -8.51 15.17 22.94
C TRP A 58 -9.35 13.92 23.17
N ILE A 59 -8.75 12.74 23.02
CA ILE A 59 -9.36 11.47 23.38
C ILE A 59 -9.15 11.26 24.86
N LEU A 60 -10.24 11.09 25.60
CA LEU A 60 -10.24 10.95 27.05
C LEU A 60 -10.66 9.54 27.45
N ASP A 61 -10.05 9.03 28.52
CA ASP A 61 -10.53 7.84 29.21
C ASP A 61 -11.83 8.13 29.98
N GLU A 62 -12.42 7.09 30.59
CA GLU A 62 -13.64 7.23 31.42
C GLU A 62 -13.46 8.16 32.64
N ALA A 63 -12.23 8.36 33.12
CA ALA A 63 -11.91 9.27 34.22
C ALA A 63 -11.62 10.71 33.74
N GLY A 64 -11.63 10.96 32.43
CA GLY A 64 -11.35 12.26 31.83
C GLY A 64 -9.87 12.55 31.59
N HIS A 65 -8.98 11.58 31.76
CA HIS A 65 -7.55 11.75 31.45
C HIS A 65 -7.28 11.63 29.95
N PRO A 66 -6.38 12.45 29.39
CA PRO A 66 -6.08 12.42 27.97
C PRO A 66 -5.21 11.21 27.58
N LEU A 67 -5.71 10.40 26.65
CA LEU A 67 -4.99 9.27 26.06
C LEU A 67 -4.24 9.71 24.79
N LEU A 68 -4.95 10.32 23.83
CA LEU A 68 -4.40 10.82 22.58
C LEU A 68 -4.82 12.27 22.33
N ILE A 69 -3.98 13.03 21.66
CA ILE A 69 -4.29 14.39 21.21
C ILE A 69 -4.07 14.44 19.70
N PHE A 70 -5.14 14.69 18.96
CA PHE A 70 -5.13 14.89 17.52
C PHE A 70 -4.95 16.37 17.25
N HIS A 71 -3.85 16.76 16.61
CA HIS A 71 -3.63 18.12 16.13
C HIS A 71 -4.25 18.28 14.73
N HIS A 72 -4.75 19.48 14.44
CA HIS A 72 -5.45 19.80 13.18
C HIS A 72 -6.59 18.83 12.83
N ALA A 73 -7.32 18.38 13.84
CA ALA A 73 -8.36 17.35 13.70
C ALA A 73 -9.57 17.86 12.88
N PRO A 74 -10.36 16.96 12.27
CA PRO A 74 -11.59 17.35 11.57
C PRO A 74 -12.53 18.10 12.52
N LYS A 75 -13.24 19.11 12.01
CA LYS A 75 -14.07 19.98 12.85
C LYS A 75 -15.37 19.33 13.30
N ASN A 76 -15.87 18.37 12.52
CA ASN A 76 -17.11 17.61 12.73
C ASN A 76 -17.10 16.35 11.83
N ALA A 77 -18.16 15.54 11.90
CA ALA A 77 -18.27 14.28 11.13
C ALA A 77 -18.27 14.44 9.60
N SER A 78 -18.63 15.63 9.11
CA SER A 78 -18.77 15.95 7.69
C SER A 78 -17.60 16.76 7.14
N ASP A 79 -16.60 17.08 7.97
CA ASP A 79 -15.44 17.86 7.56
C ASP A 79 -14.55 17.04 6.61
N LYS A 80 -14.62 17.40 5.33
CA LYS A 80 -13.81 16.80 4.26
C LYS A 80 -12.55 17.62 3.95
N THR A 81 -12.33 18.74 4.64
CA THR A 81 -11.22 19.66 4.34
C THR A 81 -9.89 19.14 4.89
N LEU A 82 -9.94 18.41 6.01
CA LEU A 82 -8.78 17.82 6.68
C LEU A 82 -8.89 16.30 6.67
N LEU A 83 -8.22 15.68 5.70
CA LEU A 83 -8.20 14.22 5.54
C LEU A 83 -7.05 13.55 6.30
N ARG A 84 -6.09 14.32 6.79
CA ARG A 84 -4.91 13.84 7.53
C ARG A 84 -4.33 14.90 8.46
N GLY A 85 -3.60 14.47 9.46
CA GLY A 85 -2.85 15.33 10.36
C GLY A 85 -1.95 14.53 11.30
N THR A 86 -1.47 15.19 12.35
CA THR A 86 -0.57 14.59 13.35
C THR A 86 -1.22 14.57 14.72
N GLY A 87 -0.62 13.85 15.65
CA GLY A 87 -1.05 13.84 17.04
C GLY A 87 0.04 13.31 17.95
N LYS A 88 -0.25 13.27 19.25
CA LYS A 88 0.67 12.75 20.25
C LYS A 88 -0.04 11.85 21.25
N VAL A 89 0.65 10.83 21.70
CA VAL A 89 0.22 9.98 22.82
C VAL A 89 0.46 10.77 24.12
N ALA A 90 -0.63 11.14 24.79
CA ALA A 90 -0.61 11.95 26.00
C ALA A 90 -0.35 11.08 27.25
N GLN A 91 -0.93 9.88 27.27
CA GLN A 91 -0.74 8.88 28.33
C GLN A 91 -0.70 7.48 27.72
N SER A 92 0.12 6.60 28.29
CA SER A 92 0.16 5.19 27.90
C SER A 92 0.52 4.29 29.06
N MET A 93 0.10 3.02 28.99
CA MET A 93 0.44 1.98 29.97
C MET A 93 1.86 1.43 29.80
N ALA A 94 2.48 1.60 28.62
CA ALA A 94 3.84 1.17 28.30
C ALA A 94 4.74 2.35 27.89
N LEU A 95 6.00 2.09 27.49
CA LEU A 95 6.97 3.06 26.94
C LEU A 95 6.58 3.64 25.56
N VAL A 96 5.29 3.93 25.35
CA VAL A 96 4.77 4.65 24.17
C VAL A 96 4.59 6.14 24.49
N VAL A 97 4.85 6.56 25.75
CA VAL A 97 4.77 7.95 26.21
C VAL A 97 5.70 8.83 25.34
N LYS A 98 5.19 9.98 24.87
CA LYS A 98 5.86 10.92 23.95
C LYS A 98 5.97 10.46 22.49
N SER A 99 5.30 9.37 22.10
CA SER A 99 5.20 8.99 20.69
C SER A 99 4.30 9.98 19.95
N GLU A 100 4.74 10.41 18.78
CA GLU A 100 3.90 11.11 17.81
C GLU A 100 3.18 10.10 16.93
N PHE A 101 2.03 10.48 16.39
CA PHE A 101 1.30 9.64 15.47
C PHE A 101 0.79 10.46 14.28
N GLN A 102 0.70 9.81 13.12
CA GLN A 102 0.02 10.34 11.94
C GLN A 102 -1.42 9.82 11.94
N TRP A 103 -2.39 10.64 11.61
CA TRP A 103 -3.77 10.20 11.48
C TRP A 103 -4.36 10.58 10.13
N SER A 104 -5.33 9.81 9.66
CA SER A 104 -6.14 10.16 8.48
C SER A 104 -7.56 9.62 8.58
N VAL A 105 -8.49 10.34 7.95
CA VAL A 105 -9.90 9.94 7.85
C VAL A 105 -10.00 8.67 7.01
N TYR A 106 -10.62 7.65 7.58
CA TYR A 106 -10.91 6.40 6.89
C TYR A 106 -12.22 6.54 6.11
N SER A 107 -12.15 6.34 4.80
CA SER A 107 -13.31 6.28 3.92
C SER A 107 -13.44 4.89 3.32
N HIS A 108 -14.64 4.30 3.43
CA HIS A 108 -15.01 3.10 2.70
C HIS A 108 -15.28 3.38 1.23
N GLU A 109 -15.60 4.63 0.86
CA GLU A 109 -15.80 4.96 -0.54
C GLU A 109 -14.48 4.84 -1.31
N PRO A 110 -14.49 4.21 -2.51
CA PRO A 110 -13.37 4.27 -3.42
C PRO A 110 -12.96 5.73 -3.62
N PRO A 111 -11.65 6.03 -3.62
CA PRO A 111 -11.20 7.38 -3.97
C PRO A 111 -11.76 7.73 -5.36
N LYS A 112 -12.20 8.98 -5.57
CA LYS A 112 -12.61 9.43 -6.91
C LYS A 112 -11.42 9.28 -7.85
N GLN A 113 -11.47 8.30 -8.73
CA GLN A 113 -10.44 8.03 -9.73
C GLN A 113 -10.87 8.59 -11.07
N ALA A 114 -9.91 9.21 -11.78
CA ALA A 114 -10.11 9.54 -13.19
C ALA A 114 -10.40 8.24 -13.98
N PRO A 115 -11.24 8.29 -15.02
CA PRO A 115 -11.49 7.14 -15.88
C PRO A 115 -10.18 6.48 -16.32
N LEU A 116 -10.16 5.14 -16.34
CA LEU A 116 -8.98 4.41 -16.78
C LEU A 116 -8.72 4.67 -18.28
N THR A 117 -7.46 4.90 -18.61
CA THR A 117 -7.01 4.97 -20.01
C THR A 117 -7.22 3.61 -20.68
N PRO A 118 -7.28 3.55 -22.03
CA PRO A 118 -7.38 2.28 -22.75
C PRO A 118 -6.29 1.28 -22.34
N ILE A 119 -5.06 1.76 -22.14
CA ILE A 119 -3.91 0.96 -21.70
C ILE A 119 -4.19 0.32 -20.34
N ARG A 120 -4.60 1.12 -19.35
CA ARG A 120 -4.94 0.64 -18.01
C ARG A 120 -6.08 -0.38 -18.02
N LYS A 121 -7.13 -0.12 -18.81
CA LYS A 121 -8.27 -1.06 -18.95
C LYS A 121 -7.80 -2.43 -19.44
N ILE A 122 -6.93 -2.47 -20.46
CA ILE A 122 -6.41 -3.72 -21.02
C ILE A 122 -5.51 -4.45 -20.01
N ILE A 123 -4.62 -3.73 -19.32
CA ILE A 123 -3.76 -4.31 -18.28
C ILE A 123 -4.60 -4.93 -17.18
N VAL A 124 -5.54 -4.17 -16.61
CA VAL A 124 -6.42 -4.63 -15.51
C VAL A 124 -7.24 -5.84 -15.96
N ALA A 125 -7.84 -5.78 -17.16
CA ALA A 125 -8.67 -6.87 -17.66
C ALA A 125 -7.86 -8.17 -17.87
N ARG A 126 -6.67 -8.07 -18.47
CA ARG A 126 -5.80 -9.23 -18.71
C ARG A 126 -5.25 -9.81 -17.42
N LEU A 127 -4.70 -8.99 -16.52
CA LEU A 127 -4.20 -9.47 -15.23
C LEU A 127 -5.32 -10.08 -14.39
N THR A 128 -6.53 -9.48 -14.41
CA THR A 128 -7.69 -10.07 -13.73
C THR A 128 -8.07 -11.40 -14.35
N ALA A 129 -8.16 -11.52 -15.68
CA ALA A 129 -8.55 -12.76 -16.34
C ALA A 129 -7.55 -13.90 -16.06
N GLU A 130 -6.25 -13.61 -16.12
CA GLU A 130 -5.19 -14.61 -15.96
C GLU A 130 -5.02 -15.06 -14.50
N LEU A 131 -5.23 -14.17 -13.52
CA LEU A 131 -4.95 -14.44 -12.10
C LEU A 131 -6.23 -14.73 -11.28
N LYS A 132 -7.41 -14.79 -11.92
CA LYS A 132 -8.70 -15.13 -11.29
C LYS A 132 -8.84 -16.61 -10.95
N GLY A 133 -7.98 -17.48 -11.48
CA GLY A 133 -7.94 -18.90 -11.11
C GLY A 133 -7.06 -19.12 -9.88
N ALA A 134 -7.57 -19.77 -8.83
CA ALA A 134 -6.78 -20.25 -7.68
C ALA A 134 -5.76 -21.36 -8.04
N GLY A 135 -5.43 -21.52 -9.33
CA GLY A 135 -4.48 -22.50 -9.83
C GLY A 135 -3.10 -21.89 -9.90
N ALA A 136 -2.15 -22.53 -9.21
CA ALA A 136 -0.73 -22.24 -9.29
C ALA A 136 -0.26 -21.95 -10.72
N TYR A 137 0.71 -21.06 -10.84
CA TYR A 137 1.73 -21.01 -11.90
C TYR A 137 1.59 -22.09 -13.00
N GLY A 138 0.77 -21.88 -14.04
CA GLY A 138 0.54 -23.00 -14.96
C GLY A 138 -0.57 -22.96 -16.00
N SER A 139 -1.33 -21.88 -16.21
CA SER A 139 -2.09 -21.80 -17.46
C SER A 139 -1.07 -21.87 -18.61
N ALA A 140 -1.28 -22.74 -19.60
CA ALA A 140 -0.31 -23.03 -20.67
C ALA A 140 0.12 -21.78 -21.48
N THR A 141 -0.58 -20.66 -21.30
CA THR A 141 -0.33 -19.33 -21.86
C THR A 141 0.84 -18.60 -21.17
N TYR A 142 0.98 -18.74 -19.86
CA TYR A 142 1.89 -17.91 -19.04
C TYR A 142 3.39 -18.18 -19.26
N PRO A 143 3.84 -19.45 -19.38
CA PRO A 143 5.21 -19.75 -19.74
C PRO A 143 5.61 -19.18 -21.11
N LYS A 144 4.67 -18.89 -22.03
CA LYS A 144 5.03 -18.33 -23.34
C LYS A 144 5.31 -16.82 -23.28
N ILE A 145 4.59 -16.09 -22.43
CA ILE A 145 4.77 -14.64 -22.24
C ILE A 145 5.96 -14.35 -21.31
N ALA A 146 6.20 -15.18 -20.28
CA ALA A 146 7.25 -14.94 -19.29
C ALA A 146 8.59 -15.65 -19.57
N LYS A 147 8.63 -16.84 -20.20
CA LYS A 147 9.89 -17.61 -20.43
C LYS A 147 10.97 -16.87 -21.20
N PRO A 148 10.70 -15.97 -22.17
CA PRO A 148 11.78 -15.28 -22.85
C PRO A 148 12.55 -14.30 -21.96
N TYR A 149 12.00 -13.95 -20.78
CA TYR A 149 12.46 -12.81 -19.95
C TYR A 149 12.88 -13.18 -18.52
N GLY A 150 12.87 -14.47 -18.17
CA GLY A 150 13.34 -14.97 -16.88
C GLY A 150 13.15 -16.48 -16.73
N LYS A 151 14.15 -17.17 -16.18
CA LYS A 151 13.96 -18.55 -15.71
C LYS A 151 13.09 -18.49 -14.46
N ALA A 152 11.90 -19.09 -14.51
CA ALA A 152 11.21 -19.53 -13.30
C ALA A 152 12.06 -20.63 -12.64
N SER A 153 13.09 -20.23 -11.89
CA SER A 153 13.79 -21.12 -10.98
C SER A 153 12.98 -21.22 -9.69
N VAL A 154 13.15 -22.32 -8.95
CA VAL A 154 12.64 -22.48 -7.58
C VAL A 154 13.08 -21.27 -6.75
N GLY A 155 12.21 -20.26 -6.57
CA GLY A 155 12.59 -18.98 -5.97
C GLY A 155 11.62 -17.81 -6.19
N THR A 156 12.09 -16.60 -5.88
CA THR A 156 11.34 -15.34 -5.89
C THR A 156 10.89 -14.93 -7.30
N ASN A 157 9.58 -14.87 -7.58
CA ASN A 157 9.05 -14.59 -8.93
C ASN A 157 8.46 -13.18 -9.11
N CYS A 158 8.45 -12.35 -8.06
CA CYS A 158 7.86 -11.01 -8.10
C CYS A 158 8.42 -10.09 -9.21
N TYR A 159 9.66 -10.32 -9.67
CA TYR A 159 10.23 -9.56 -10.78
C TYR A 159 9.44 -9.70 -12.09
N ILE A 160 8.72 -10.81 -12.30
CA ILE A 160 8.07 -11.10 -13.58
C ILE A 160 6.94 -10.12 -13.89
N MET A 161 6.30 -9.54 -12.87
CA MET A 161 5.28 -8.50 -13.09
C MET A 161 5.83 -7.31 -13.89
N GLY A 162 7.11 -6.98 -13.66
CA GLY A 162 7.82 -5.94 -14.39
C GLY A 162 8.04 -6.23 -15.89
N SER A 163 7.86 -7.48 -16.34
CA SER A 163 7.88 -7.85 -17.77
C SER A 163 6.50 -8.01 -18.37
N ILE A 164 5.51 -8.51 -17.60
CA ILE A 164 4.17 -8.81 -18.11
C ILE A 164 3.47 -7.55 -18.60
N ILE A 165 3.51 -6.46 -17.84
CA ILE A 165 2.86 -5.22 -18.22
C ILE A 165 3.48 -4.64 -19.51
N PRO A 166 4.81 -4.52 -19.65
CA PRO A 166 5.42 -4.20 -20.94
C PRO A 166 4.96 -5.12 -22.07
N ALA A 167 4.88 -6.44 -21.86
CA ALA A 167 4.46 -7.38 -22.90
C ALA A 167 3.01 -7.10 -23.36
N ILE A 168 2.08 -6.91 -22.41
CA ILE A 168 0.69 -6.52 -22.71
C ILE A 168 0.63 -5.26 -23.56
N ILE A 169 1.44 -4.24 -23.21
CA ILE A 169 1.47 -2.97 -23.93
C ILE A 169 2.08 -3.12 -25.32
N GLY A 170 3.16 -3.91 -25.44
CA GLY A 170 3.80 -4.20 -26.73
C GLY A 170 2.85 -4.90 -27.69
N GLU A 171 2.11 -5.90 -27.22
CA GLU A 171 1.08 -6.59 -28.01
C GLU A 171 -0.04 -5.64 -28.44
N MET A 172 -0.56 -4.82 -27.52
CA MET A 172 -1.58 -3.81 -27.82
C MET A 172 -1.11 -2.81 -28.89
N ARG A 173 0.19 -2.51 -28.93
CA ARG A 173 0.80 -1.63 -29.94
C ARG A 173 1.20 -2.35 -31.23
N GLY A 174 0.99 -3.66 -31.34
CA GLY A 174 1.38 -4.45 -32.50
C GLY A 174 2.90 -4.55 -32.70
N ILE A 175 3.68 -4.47 -31.61
CA ILE A 175 5.14 -4.57 -31.68
C ILE A 175 5.54 -5.99 -32.12
N LYS A 176 6.24 -6.08 -33.25
CA LYS A 176 6.67 -7.37 -33.83
C LYS A 176 7.74 -8.06 -33.00
N ASP A 177 8.78 -7.32 -32.59
CA ASP A 177 9.82 -7.83 -31.70
C ASP A 177 9.48 -7.50 -30.24
N LEU A 178 8.54 -8.27 -29.70
CA LEU A 178 8.11 -8.12 -28.31
C LEU A 178 9.27 -8.32 -27.34
N LYS A 179 10.29 -9.12 -27.73
CA LYS A 179 11.42 -9.44 -26.87
C LYS A 179 12.32 -8.25 -26.63
N ALA A 180 12.80 -7.65 -27.71
CA ALA A 180 13.58 -6.43 -27.62
C ALA A 180 12.79 -5.31 -26.94
N PHE A 181 11.49 -5.21 -27.19
CA PHE A 181 10.63 -4.23 -26.53
C PHE A 181 10.60 -4.41 -25.02
N VAL A 182 10.26 -5.62 -24.53
CA VAL A 182 10.19 -5.91 -23.10
C VAL A 182 11.55 -5.70 -22.44
N GLU A 183 12.67 -6.11 -23.04
CA GLU A 183 14.01 -5.91 -22.48
C GLU A 183 14.37 -4.42 -22.31
N ARG A 184 14.04 -3.60 -23.31
CA ARG A 184 14.26 -2.15 -23.31
C ARG A 184 13.40 -1.44 -22.28
N THR A 185 12.14 -1.83 -22.16
CA THR A 185 11.16 -1.19 -21.27
C THR A 185 10.99 -1.95 -19.95
N ASN A 186 11.92 -2.87 -19.66
CA ASN A 186 11.71 -3.84 -18.61
C ASN A 186 11.70 -3.17 -17.24
N LEU A 187 10.78 -3.59 -16.38
CA LEU A 187 10.70 -3.23 -14.99
C LEU A 187 11.02 -4.41 -14.05
N THR A 188 11.54 -5.53 -14.58
CA THR A 188 11.86 -6.76 -13.82
C THR A 188 12.98 -6.61 -12.82
N ALA A 189 13.99 -5.79 -13.10
CA ALA A 189 15.11 -5.67 -12.20
C ALA A 189 14.66 -4.91 -10.94
N ILE A 190 14.17 -5.63 -9.93
CA ILE A 190 13.59 -5.07 -8.71
C ILE A 190 14.52 -4.00 -8.10
N ARG A 191 15.84 -4.23 -8.14
CA ARG A 191 16.88 -3.28 -7.70
C ARG A 191 16.98 -2.00 -8.56
N GLU A 192 16.71 -2.11 -9.86
CA GLU A 192 16.75 -1.00 -10.81
C GLU A 192 15.36 -0.41 -11.09
N PHE A 193 14.27 -0.99 -10.57
CA PHE A 193 12.89 -0.61 -10.86
C PHE A 193 12.69 0.90 -10.71
N ARG A 194 13.07 1.42 -9.52
CA ARG A 194 13.00 2.84 -9.19
C ARG A 194 13.77 3.70 -10.19
N LYS A 195 15.02 3.33 -10.48
CA LYS A 195 15.91 4.07 -11.39
C LYS A 195 15.36 4.11 -12.82
N ARG A 196 14.80 3.00 -13.30
CA ARG A 196 14.18 2.91 -14.62
C ARG A 196 12.91 3.77 -14.70
N CYS A 197 12.06 3.74 -13.68
CA CYS A 197 10.88 4.59 -13.61
C CYS A 197 11.25 6.08 -13.57
N ARG A 198 12.28 6.46 -12.80
CA ARG A 198 12.79 7.85 -12.78
C ARG A 198 13.30 8.33 -14.13
N ARG A 199 14.01 7.48 -14.89
CA ARG A 199 14.47 7.86 -16.24
C ARG A 199 13.33 8.17 -17.20
N GLY A 200 12.14 7.63 -16.96
CA GLY A 200 10.93 7.92 -17.73
C GLY A 200 9.96 8.85 -17.00
N ASP A 201 10.40 9.55 -15.95
CA ASP A 201 9.59 10.42 -15.10
C ASP A 201 8.29 9.79 -14.57
N SER A 202 8.28 8.46 -14.45
CA SER A 202 7.08 7.70 -14.06
C SER A 202 7.08 7.27 -12.61
N TRP A 203 8.18 7.48 -11.87
CA TRP A 203 8.27 7.11 -10.46
C TRP A 203 7.49 8.08 -9.57
N VAL A 204 6.57 7.53 -8.77
CA VAL A 204 5.84 8.25 -7.73
C VAL A 204 6.27 7.70 -6.38
N ASN A 205 6.91 8.54 -5.56
CA ASN A 205 7.34 8.19 -4.21
C ASN A 205 6.12 8.13 -3.27
N ALA A 206 5.92 7.01 -2.56
CA ALA A 206 4.74 6.82 -1.70
C ALA A 206 4.73 7.73 -0.45
N TYR A 207 5.89 8.14 0.06
CA TYR A 207 6.03 9.03 1.20
C TYR A 207 5.64 10.47 0.87
N THR A 208 6.15 11.00 -0.25
CA THR A 208 5.92 12.41 -0.62
C THR A 208 4.67 12.61 -1.47
N SER A 209 4.15 11.55 -2.09
CA SER A 209 2.96 11.64 -2.93
C SER A 209 1.72 12.08 -2.15
N LYS A 210 0.94 12.95 -2.79
CA LYS A 210 -0.39 13.36 -2.32
C LYS A 210 -1.52 12.59 -3.03
N THR A 211 -1.18 11.73 -3.98
CA THR A 211 -2.12 10.94 -4.77
C THR A 211 -1.97 9.47 -4.44
N LEU A 212 -3.05 8.72 -4.63
CA LEU A 212 -3.02 7.25 -4.59
C LEU A 212 -2.63 6.71 -5.97
N PRO A 213 -2.09 5.49 -6.06
CA PRO A 213 -1.90 4.83 -7.34
C PRO A 213 -3.23 4.62 -8.06
N ARG A 214 -3.15 4.33 -9.35
CA ARG A 214 -4.30 4.00 -10.20
C ARG A 214 -4.25 2.54 -10.63
N PRO A 215 -5.40 1.89 -10.89
CA PRO A 215 -5.43 0.58 -11.51
C PRO A 215 -4.53 0.50 -12.76
N GLY A 216 -3.72 -0.54 -12.82
CA GLY A 216 -2.64 -0.75 -13.80
C GLY A 216 -1.25 -0.35 -13.30
N ASP A 217 -1.10 0.53 -12.31
CA ASP A 217 0.22 0.95 -11.81
C ASP A 217 1.00 -0.22 -11.22
N ILE A 218 2.33 -0.18 -11.38
CA ILE A 218 3.23 -1.15 -10.75
C ILE A 218 3.72 -0.58 -9.43
N PHE A 219 3.30 -1.16 -8.31
CA PHE A 219 3.78 -0.80 -6.99
C PHE A 219 5.09 -1.52 -6.65
N ALA A 220 5.88 -0.91 -5.79
CA ALA A 220 7.15 -1.44 -5.31
C ALA A 220 7.18 -1.45 -3.77
N LEU A 221 7.61 -2.58 -3.20
CA LEU A 221 7.74 -2.76 -1.77
C LEU A 221 9.22 -2.89 -1.36
N LEU A 222 9.58 -2.24 -0.27
CA LEU A 222 10.90 -2.33 0.33
C LEU A 222 11.14 -3.69 1.02
N HIS A 223 12.40 -3.97 1.35
CA HIS A 223 12.78 -5.04 2.27
C HIS A 223 12.06 -4.87 3.62
N ALA A 224 11.62 -5.98 4.23
CA ALA A 224 10.76 -5.97 5.42
C ALA A 224 11.41 -5.36 6.67
N SER A 225 12.73 -5.21 6.68
CA SER A 225 13.49 -4.60 7.77
C SER A 225 13.59 -3.07 7.68
N LEU A 226 13.04 -2.46 6.64
CA LEU A 226 13.11 -1.01 6.42
C LEU A 226 11.84 -0.33 6.90
N ASP A 227 12.00 0.85 7.48
CA ASP A 227 10.89 1.71 7.95
C ASP A 227 10.40 2.64 6.84
N PHE A 228 9.17 3.15 6.98
CA PHE A 228 8.58 4.10 6.04
C PHE A 228 9.10 5.52 6.29
N THR A 229 10.21 5.84 5.63
CA THR A 229 10.80 7.18 5.64
C THR A 229 11.01 7.67 4.22
N GLU A 230 11.09 8.99 4.04
CA GLU A 230 11.40 9.58 2.72
C GLU A 230 12.68 8.97 2.13
N GLN A 231 13.75 8.91 2.94
CA GLN A 231 15.02 8.33 2.54
C GLN A 231 14.88 6.87 2.09
N ASN A 232 14.16 6.03 2.83
CA ASN A 232 13.98 4.62 2.46
C ASN A 232 13.10 4.46 1.22
N CYS A 233 12.06 5.27 1.05
CA CYS A 233 11.27 5.28 -0.18
C CYS A 233 12.13 5.70 -1.40
N GLU A 234 13.13 6.57 -1.20
CA GLU A 234 14.04 7.07 -2.24
C GLU A 234 15.23 6.14 -2.55
N THR A 235 15.80 5.47 -1.55
CA THR A 235 17.07 4.72 -1.68
C THR A 235 17.00 3.28 -1.20
N GLY A 236 16.02 2.94 -0.36
CA GLY A 236 15.87 1.61 0.23
C GLY A 236 15.75 0.51 -0.81
N LEU A 237 16.22 -0.69 -0.45
CA LEU A 237 16.21 -1.86 -1.32
C LEU A 237 14.78 -2.31 -1.58
N ILE A 238 14.33 -2.18 -2.84
CA ILE A 238 13.08 -2.79 -3.30
C ILE A 238 13.33 -4.30 -3.39
N THR A 239 12.38 -5.07 -2.88
CA THR A 239 12.45 -6.54 -2.88
C THR A 239 11.20 -7.20 -3.43
N HIS A 240 10.15 -6.42 -3.72
CA HIS A 240 8.95 -6.94 -4.36
C HIS A 240 8.30 -5.87 -5.22
N VAL A 241 7.68 -6.30 -6.31
CA VAL A 241 6.84 -5.46 -7.17
C VAL A 241 5.57 -6.23 -7.53
N GLY A 242 4.50 -5.50 -7.78
CA GLY A 242 3.22 -6.04 -8.20
C GLY A 242 2.41 -4.96 -8.94
N ALA A 243 1.22 -5.30 -9.41
CA ALA A 243 0.32 -4.37 -10.09
C ALA A 243 -0.91 -4.07 -9.23
N ILE A 244 -1.39 -2.83 -9.27
CA ILE A 244 -2.67 -2.44 -8.68
C ILE A 244 -3.79 -2.83 -9.65
N ILE A 245 -4.78 -3.59 -9.20
CA ILE A 245 -5.93 -4.03 -10.01
C ILE A 245 -7.15 -3.18 -9.73
N GLU A 246 -7.40 -2.89 -8.45
CA GLU A 246 -8.57 -2.12 -8.02
C GLU A 246 -8.25 -1.39 -6.71
N LEU A 247 -8.74 -0.16 -6.54
CA LEU A 247 -8.81 0.49 -5.22
C LEU A 247 -10.25 0.42 -4.72
N LYS A 248 -10.55 -0.57 -3.87
CA LYS A 248 -11.89 -0.69 -3.23
C LYS A 248 -12.16 0.46 -2.28
N SER A 249 -11.11 0.97 -1.65
CA SER A 249 -11.14 2.17 -0.83
C SER A 249 -9.77 2.85 -0.85
N SER A 250 -9.63 3.96 -0.12
CA SER A 250 -8.33 4.60 0.12
C SER A 250 -7.30 3.66 0.77
N ARG A 251 -7.76 2.55 1.38
CA ARG A 251 -6.94 1.64 2.17
C ARG A 251 -7.12 0.16 1.85
N GLU A 252 -8.06 -0.21 0.99
CA GLU A 252 -8.26 -1.60 0.59
C GLU A 252 -8.03 -1.71 -0.91
N TRP A 253 -6.96 -2.40 -1.27
CA TRP A 253 -6.50 -2.52 -2.64
C TRP A 253 -6.59 -3.98 -3.06
N ILE A 254 -7.00 -4.23 -4.31
CA ILE A 254 -6.77 -5.52 -4.95
C ILE A 254 -5.51 -5.38 -5.77
N THR A 255 -4.54 -6.25 -5.51
CA THR A 255 -3.27 -6.28 -6.22
C THR A 255 -3.08 -7.60 -6.94
N ALA A 256 -2.30 -7.58 -8.00
CA ALA A 256 -1.78 -8.74 -8.69
C ALA A 256 -0.29 -8.81 -8.43
N ASP A 257 0.20 -9.91 -7.88
CA ASP A 257 1.64 -10.10 -7.69
C ASP A 257 2.04 -11.58 -7.77
N PHE A 258 3.34 -11.78 -7.96
CA PHE A 258 3.94 -13.10 -7.91
C PHE A 258 4.69 -13.25 -6.60
N GLY A 259 4.45 -14.36 -5.92
CA GLY A 259 5.01 -14.60 -4.63
C GLY A 259 6.52 -14.79 -4.65
N GLN A 260 7.10 -14.61 -3.46
CA GLN A 260 8.39 -15.20 -3.13
C GLN A 260 8.10 -16.59 -2.58
N THR A 261 8.62 -17.66 -3.19
CA THR A 261 8.65 -18.94 -2.48
C THR A 261 9.63 -18.80 -1.33
N LEU A 262 9.16 -19.01 -0.11
CA LEU A 262 10.04 -19.23 1.03
C LEU A 262 10.71 -20.57 0.75
N GLY A 263 12.05 -20.60 0.69
CA GLY A 263 12.86 -21.71 0.16
C GLY A 263 12.77 -23.05 0.91
N THR A 264 11.63 -23.39 1.52
CA THR A 264 11.38 -24.57 2.34
C THR A 264 10.57 -25.67 1.64
N GLY A 265 10.40 -25.60 0.32
CA GLY A 265 9.66 -26.64 -0.43
C GLY A 265 8.15 -26.71 -0.16
N SER A 266 7.63 -25.88 0.75
CA SER A 266 6.20 -25.71 0.96
C SER A 266 5.68 -24.68 -0.06
N VAL A 267 4.79 -25.15 -0.93
CA VAL A 267 4.01 -24.35 -1.89
C VAL A 267 3.06 -23.43 -1.10
N SER A 268 3.61 -22.34 -0.56
CA SER A 268 2.86 -21.20 0.00
C SER A 268 3.42 -19.89 -0.57
N GLY A 269 4.00 -20.00 -1.77
CA GLY A 269 4.17 -18.92 -2.72
C GLY A 269 2.81 -18.43 -3.17
N ASN A 270 2.47 -17.15 -3.03
CA ASN A 270 1.31 -16.57 -3.72
C ASN A 270 1.58 -16.58 -5.23
N ASP A 271 1.47 -17.73 -5.87
CA ASP A 271 1.88 -17.95 -7.26
C ASP A 271 0.89 -17.29 -8.21
N GLY A 272 1.11 -16.01 -8.52
CA GLY A 272 0.32 -15.27 -9.49
C GLY A 272 -1.15 -15.20 -9.12
N MET A 273 -1.47 -14.51 -8.02
CA MET A 273 -2.85 -14.38 -7.55
C MET A 273 -3.24 -12.92 -7.39
N LEU A 274 -4.56 -12.70 -7.39
CA LEU A 274 -5.15 -11.49 -6.87
C LEU A 274 -5.12 -11.55 -5.34
N SER A 275 -4.55 -10.54 -4.70
CA SER A 275 -4.50 -10.41 -3.24
C SER A 275 -5.27 -9.17 -2.81
N LYS A 276 -6.07 -9.32 -1.75
CA LYS A 276 -6.61 -8.17 -1.03
C LYS A 276 -5.53 -7.67 -0.08
N ARG A 277 -5.17 -6.40 -0.21
CA ARG A 277 -4.16 -5.76 0.64
C ARG A 277 -4.74 -4.55 1.37
N THR A 278 -4.39 -4.41 2.63
CA THR A 278 -4.66 -3.20 3.40
C THR A 278 -3.47 -2.25 3.28
N TYR A 279 -3.73 -1.03 2.80
CA TYR A 279 -2.79 0.09 2.79
C TYR A 279 -3.02 1.00 4.00
N GLU A 280 -1.99 1.20 4.82
CA GLU A 280 -2.03 2.01 6.02
C GLU A 280 -0.65 2.63 6.26
N ALA A 281 -0.54 3.97 6.17
CA ALA A 281 0.69 4.70 6.49
C ALA A 281 1.94 4.35 5.69
N GLY A 282 1.80 4.10 4.39
CA GLY A 282 2.94 3.61 3.62
C GLY A 282 3.21 2.12 3.81
N TRP A 283 2.42 1.39 4.59
CA TRP A 283 2.52 -0.06 4.72
C TRP A 283 1.43 -0.74 3.92
N LEU A 284 1.81 -1.82 3.22
CA LEU A 284 0.90 -2.70 2.51
C LEU A 284 0.92 -4.07 3.18
N THR A 285 -0.26 -4.56 3.58
CA THR A 285 -0.44 -5.79 4.37
C THR A 285 -1.33 -6.77 3.63
N ASP A 286 -0.94 -8.03 3.53
CA ASP A 286 -1.78 -9.11 2.99
C ASP A 286 -2.96 -9.44 3.92
N ASP A 287 -4.09 -9.84 3.36
CA ASP A 287 -5.29 -10.30 4.07
C ASP A 287 -5.68 -11.72 3.61
N PRO A 288 -5.51 -12.77 4.46
CA PRO A 288 -4.91 -12.75 5.79
C PRO A 288 -3.39 -12.49 5.73
N PRO A 289 -2.77 -12.00 6.83
CA PRO A 289 -1.35 -11.67 6.87
C PRO A 289 -0.49 -12.94 6.86
N SER A 290 -0.31 -13.54 5.69
CA SER A 290 0.61 -14.67 5.48
C SER A 290 2.06 -14.20 5.33
N ARG A 291 2.24 -12.96 4.90
CA ARG A 291 3.52 -12.28 4.73
C ARG A 291 3.40 -10.97 5.46
N GLY A 292 4.25 -10.77 6.46
CA GLY A 292 4.22 -9.57 7.30
C GLY A 292 4.20 -8.27 6.49
N GLN A 293 3.89 -7.16 7.14
CA GLN A 293 3.75 -5.87 6.48
C GLN A 293 5.01 -5.48 5.72
N ARG A 294 4.81 -4.79 4.59
CA ARG A 294 5.90 -4.29 3.77
C ARG A 294 5.68 -2.82 3.49
N VAL A 295 6.74 -2.04 3.59
CA VAL A 295 6.71 -0.62 3.22
C VAL A 295 6.53 -0.50 1.71
N LEU A 296 5.51 0.23 1.30
CA LEU A 296 5.31 0.73 -0.05
C LEU A 296 6.35 1.83 -0.31
N ALA A 297 7.32 1.53 -1.17
CA ALA A 297 8.32 2.50 -1.59
C ALA A 297 7.72 3.60 -2.49
N GLY A 298 6.81 3.18 -3.37
CA GLY A 298 6.28 3.98 -4.45
C GLY A 298 5.67 3.11 -5.54
N TRP A 299 5.36 3.71 -6.68
CA TRP A 299 4.84 3.03 -7.85
C TRP A 299 5.29 3.69 -9.15
N SER A 300 5.14 2.99 -10.26
CA SER A 300 5.29 3.53 -11.61
C SER A 300 3.92 3.90 -12.17
N ASP A 301 3.74 5.17 -12.56
CA ASP A 301 2.61 5.57 -13.39
C ASP A 301 2.78 5.01 -14.80
N ILE A 302 1.94 4.04 -15.16
CA ILE A 302 2.04 3.35 -16.44
C ILE A 302 1.73 4.24 -17.64
N ASP A 303 0.83 5.23 -17.50
CA ASP A 303 0.54 6.13 -18.62
C ASP A 303 1.78 6.96 -18.93
N THR A 304 2.45 7.50 -17.90
CA THR A 304 3.70 8.27 -18.05
C THR A 304 4.86 7.40 -18.51
N HIS A 305 5.01 6.20 -17.96
CA HIS A 305 6.14 5.32 -18.32
C HIS A 305 6.14 4.95 -19.80
N PHE A 306 4.96 4.73 -20.38
CA PHE A 306 4.82 4.27 -21.74
C PHE A 306 4.44 5.36 -22.75
N SER A 307 4.06 6.57 -22.33
CA SER A 307 3.75 7.67 -23.26
C SER A 307 4.95 8.09 -24.12
N ASN A 308 6.16 8.03 -23.55
CA ASN A 308 7.38 8.49 -24.20
C ASN A 308 8.10 7.41 -25.02
N LEU A 309 7.63 6.16 -24.96
CA LEU A 309 8.21 5.04 -25.68
C LEU A 309 7.63 5.02 -27.11
N LYS A 310 8.38 5.59 -28.05
CA LYS A 310 8.15 5.45 -29.49
C LYS A 310 8.53 4.05 -29.99
#